data_AF-A0A2V8S5L2-F1
#
_entry.id   AF-A0A2V8S5L2-F1
#
_cell.length_a   1.000
_cell.length_b   1.000
_cell.length_c   1.000
_cell.angle_alpha   90.00
_cell.angle_beta   90.00
_cell.angle_gamma   90.00
#
_symmetry.space_group_name_H-M   'P 1'
#
loop_
_entity.id
_entity.type
_entity.pdbx_description
1 polymer ?
#
loop_
_entity_poly.entity_id
_entity_poly.type
_entity_poly.pdbx_seq_one_letter_code
_entity_poly.pdbx_strand_id
1 'polypeptide(L)'
;MTNDKLNSGSARHLSLVTAFMAAGQIVAAQAARVRPNARAGSSDALASEIEATLGESWLPRLYRERILPLRTRSYQLPQATSKADVTVQHTLLGVELKVGHRRLSCPDLATARYLSVFARLGCTAVAVPYDITRTSPLADELESSWQRMLLLIEHEAGARSRAFRARVRRLLVSRARGEIEQAGAGTVIPQFNQNTKQRSRRT
;
A
#
# COMPACT_ATOMS: atom_id res chain seq x y z
N MET A 1 -8.55 26.67 70.67
CA MET A 1 -7.47 26.94 69.70
C MET A 1 -6.92 25.57 69.27
N THR A 2 -7.71 24.82 68.52
CA THR A 2 -7.66 24.62 67.05
C THR A 2 -6.55 23.66 66.60
N ASN A 3 -7.04 22.46 66.26
CA ASN A 3 -6.42 21.33 65.58
C ASN A 3 -5.92 21.65 64.16
N ASP A 4 -5.32 20.61 63.58
CA ASP A 4 -5.16 20.34 62.15
C ASP A 4 -3.89 20.85 61.47
N LYS A 5 -2.84 20.04 61.62
CA LYS A 5 -1.82 19.86 60.58
C LYS A 5 -1.84 18.41 60.13
N LEU A 6 -1.68 18.24 58.81
CA LEU A 6 -1.38 17.02 58.06
C LEU A 6 -2.58 16.28 57.44
N ASN A 7 -3.19 16.92 56.44
CA ASN A 7 -3.80 16.20 55.32
C ASN A 7 -3.54 16.94 53.99
N SER A 8 -2.73 16.37 53.10
CA SER A 8 -2.71 16.60 51.64
C SER A 8 -1.46 15.98 51.00
N GLY A 9 -1.33 14.66 51.11
CA GLY A 9 -0.35 13.86 50.37
C GLY A 9 -1.05 13.01 49.30
N SER A 10 -1.86 13.63 48.44
CA SER A 10 -2.52 12.98 47.31
C SER A 10 -2.34 13.83 46.06
N ALA A 11 -2.21 13.17 44.91
CA ALA A 11 -2.05 13.75 43.57
C ALA A 11 -0.62 14.13 43.14
N ARG A 12 0.28 13.14 43.04
CA ARG A 12 1.37 13.17 42.04
C ARG A 12 1.50 11.85 41.26
N HIS A 13 0.38 11.19 40.98
CA HIS A 13 0.34 9.96 40.19
C HIS A 13 -0.55 10.02 38.93
N LEU A 14 -0.82 11.22 38.41
CA LEU A 14 -1.54 11.42 37.14
C LEU A 14 -1.00 12.67 36.41
N SER A 15 0.17 12.55 35.79
CA SER A 15 0.68 13.57 34.85
C SER A 15 1.31 12.97 33.60
N LEU A 16 0.89 11.76 33.22
CA LEU A 16 1.33 11.09 31.99
C LEU A 16 0.18 10.63 31.07
N VAL A 17 -1.08 10.81 31.49
CA VAL A 17 -2.25 10.43 30.69
C VAL A 17 -2.81 11.63 29.88
N THR A 18 -2.46 12.86 30.23
CA THR A 18 -2.99 14.08 29.58
C THR A 18 -2.04 14.71 28.57
N ALA A 19 -1.02 13.98 28.11
CA ALA A 19 -0.14 14.43 27.00
C ALA A 19 -0.41 13.65 25.70
N PHE A 20 -1.16 12.54 25.74
CA PHE A 20 -1.46 11.73 24.56
C PHE A 20 -2.75 12.15 23.84
N MET A 21 -3.57 13.01 24.45
CA MET A 21 -4.82 13.52 23.87
C MET A 21 -4.63 14.74 22.96
N ALA A 22 -3.46 15.41 22.99
CA ALA A 22 -3.20 16.61 22.19
C ALA A 22 -2.56 16.33 20.81
N ALA A 23 -2.02 15.13 20.59
CA ALA A 23 -1.43 14.73 19.29
C ALA A 23 -2.46 14.09 18.33
N GLY A 24 -3.65 13.73 18.82
CA GLY A 24 -4.72 13.10 18.03
C GLY A 24 -5.65 14.07 17.30
N GLN A 25 -5.54 15.38 17.52
CA GLN A 25 -6.45 16.39 16.93
C GLN A 25 -5.85 17.19 15.78
N ILE A 26 -4.56 17.02 15.45
CA ILE A 26 -3.90 17.80 14.38
C ILE A 26 -4.08 17.16 12.99
N VAL A 27 -4.39 15.86 12.89
CA VAL A 27 -4.60 15.18 11.59
C VAL A 27 -6.05 15.31 11.08
N ALA A 28 -7.01 15.67 11.93
CA ALA A 28 -8.42 15.80 11.53
C ALA A 28 -8.79 17.19 10.96
N ALA A 29 -7.92 18.20 11.13
CA ALA A 29 -8.24 19.59 10.81
C ALA A 29 -7.91 20.03 9.36
N GLN A 30 -7.24 19.19 8.55
CA GLN A 30 -6.96 19.47 7.14
C GLN A 30 -7.95 18.83 6.16
N ALA A 31 -8.97 18.12 6.65
CA ALA A 31 -10.04 17.55 5.81
C ALA A 31 -11.17 18.55 5.48
N ALA A 32 -11.09 19.79 5.98
CA ALA A 32 -12.15 20.78 5.81
C ALA A 32 -11.77 21.86 4.78
N ARG A 33 -12.46 21.81 3.63
CA ARG A 33 -12.64 22.84 2.58
C ARG A 33 -11.92 22.56 1.26
N VAL A 34 -12.34 21.51 0.57
CA VAL A 34 -12.38 21.52 -0.90
C VAL A 34 -13.86 21.54 -1.31
N ARG A 35 -14.26 22.61 -1.99
CA ARG A 35 -15.64 22.84 -2.45
C ARG A 35 -16.02 21.75 -3.46
N PRO A 36 -17.25 21.22 -3.47
CA PRO A 36 -17.70 20.37 -4.57
C PRO A 36 -17.93 21.27 -5.79
N ASN A 37 -16.87 21.53 -6.55
CA ASN A 37 -16.98 22.29 -7.79
C ASN A 37 -17.53 21.35 -8.85
N ALA A 38 -18.86 21.32 -8.96
CA ALA A 38 -19.63 20.61 -9.97
C ALA A 38 -19.43 21.25 -11.36
N ARG A 39 -18.20 21.27 -11.86
CA ARG A 39 -17.98 21.24 -13.31
C ARG A 39 -17.97 19.78 -13.69
N ALA A 40 -18.65 19.39 -14.76
CA ALA A 40 -18.52 18.06 -15.33
C ALA A 40 -17.08 17.87 -15.84
N GLY A 41 -16.13 17.68 -14.91
CA GLY A 41 -14.75 17.37 -15.21
C GLY A 41 -14.74 16.04 -15.95
N SER A 42 -13.97 15.99 -17.03
CA SER A 42 -13.66 14.72 -17.68
C SER A 42 -13.17 13.73 -16.63
N SER A 43 -13.50 12.44 -16.80
CA SER A 43 -12.94 11.38 -15.95
C SER A 43 -11.40 11.42 -15.93
N ASP A 44 -10.78 11.91 -17.00
CA ASP A 44 -9.34 12.11 -17.07
C ASP A 44 -8.82 13.21 -16.16
N ALA A 45 -9.53 14.34 -16.10
CA ALA A 45 -9.14 15.46 -15.25
C ALA A 45 -9.19 15.05 -13.77
N LEU A 46 -10.26 14.36 -13.37
CA LEU A 46 -10.38 13.87 -12.01
C LEU A 46 -9.35 12.77 -11.68
N ALA A 47 -9.07 11.86 -12.62
CA ALA A 47 -8.04 10.86 -12.42
C ALA A 47 -6.66 11.51 -12.20
N SER A 48 -6.32 12.55 -12.98
CA SER A 48 -5.07 13.29 -12.79
C SER A 48 -5.01 14.05 -11.47
N GLU A 49 -6.13 14.58 -10.97
CA GLU A 49 -6.21 15.21 -9.64
C GLU A 49 -6.01 14.20 -8.50
N ILE A 50 -6.64 13.03 -8.59
CA ILE A 50 -6.46 11.95 -7.62
C ILE A 50 -5.01 11.44 -7.63
N GLU A 51 -4.42 11.27 -8.81
CA GLU A 51 -3.02 10.86 -8.99
C GLU A 51 -2.05 11.88 -8.34
N ALA A 52 -2.26 13.17 -8.61
CA ALA A 52 -1.48 14.25 -7.99
C ALA A 52 -1.63 14.26 -6.45
N THR A 53 -2.83 13.97 -5.94
CA THR A 53 -3.12 13.89 -4.50
C THR A 53 -2.45 12.67 -3.85
N LEU A 54 -2.37 11.54 -4.57
CA LEU A 54 -1.66 10.35 -4.09
C LEU A 54 -0.16 10.61 -3.97
N GLY A 55 0.45 11.34 -4.92
CA GLY A 55 1.83 11.80 -4.83
C GLY A 55 2.83 10.69 -4.51
N GLU A 56 3.50 10.78 -3.36
CA GLU A 56 4.44 9.76 -2.84
C GLU A 56 3.81 8.38 -2.65
N SER A 57 2.51 8.35 -2.35
CA SER A 57 1.75 7.11 -2.18
C SER A 57 1.22 6.54 -3.50
N TRP A 58 1.63 7.05 -4.67
CA TRP A 58 1.24 6.46 -5.95
C TRP A 58 1.89 5.08 -6.16
N LEU A 59 1.10 4.04 -6.48
CA LEU A 59 1.57 2.65 -6.55
C LEU A 59 2.79 2.45 -7.48
N PRO A 60 2.80 2.94 -8.73
CA PRO A 60 3.97 2.86 -9.60
C PRO A 60 5.21 3.57 -9.07
N ARG A 61 5.03 4.64 -8.29
CA ARG A 61 6.14 5.35 -7.68
C ARG A 61 6.77 4.52 -6.56
N LEU A 62 5.94 3.99 -5.65
CA LEU A 62 6.39 3.05 -4.63
C LEU A 62 7.10 1.84 -5.26
N TYR A 63 6.58 1.31 -6.36
CA TYR A 63 7.20 0.22 -7.10
C TYR A 63 8.59 0.58 -7.61
N ARG A 64 8.74 1.74 -8.28
CA ARG A 64 10.03 2.20 -8.81
C ARG A 64 11.05 2.55 -7.74
N GLU A 65 10.62 3.17 -6.64
CA GLU A 65 11.54 3.75 -5.65
C GLU A 65 11.82 2.84 -4.47
N ARG A 66 10.90 1.94 -4.11
CA ARG A 66 11.03 1.05 -2.94
C ARG A 66 11.33 -0.39 -3.31
N ILE A 67 10.81 -0.86 -4.44
CA ILE A 67 10.85 -2.29 -4.81
C ILE A 67 11.98 -2.56 -5.79
N LEU A 68 12.01 -1.87 -6.94
CA LEU A 68 13.00 -2.10 -7.99
C LEU A 68 14.48 -1.93 -7.56
N PRO A 69 14.82 -1.03 -6.61
CA PRO A 69 16.20 -0.92 -6.13
C PRO A 69 16.66 -2.12 -5.28
N LEU A 70 15.73 -2.96 -4.82
CA LEU A 70 16.05 -4.16 -4.05
C LEU A 70 16.50 -5.29 -4.99
N ARG A 71 17.13 -6.31 -4.39
CA ARG A 71 17.33 -7.59 -5.09
C ARG A 71 15.98 -8.25 -5.28
N THR A 72 15.53 -8.32 -6.53
CA THR A 72 14.20 -8.82 -6.89
C THR A 72 14.30 -9.97 -7.89
N ARG A 73 13.24 -10.79 -7.92
CA ARG A 73 12.97 -11.77 -8.97
C ARG A 73 11.71 -11.38 -9.72
N SER A 74 11.66 -11.66 -11.02
CA SER A 74 10.41 -11.56 -11.77
C SER A 74 9.44 -12.67 -11.34
N TYR A 75 8.22 -12.31 -10.97
CA TYR A 75 7.15 -13.24 -10.64
C TYR A 75 5.98 -13.05 -11.61
N GLN A 76 5.57 -14.15 -12.25
CA GLN A 76 4.47 -14.15 -13.21
C GLN A 76 3.15 -14.28 -12.47
N LEU A 77 2.23 -13.37 -12.76
CA LEU A 77 0.87 -13.36 -12.22
C LEU A 77 -0.12 -13.92 -13.25
N PRO A 78 -1.12 -14.69 -12.81
CA PRO A 78 -2.24 -15.04 -13.66
C PRO A 78 -2.90 -13.78 -14.19
N GLN A 79 -3.07 -13.72 -15.51
CA GLN A 79 -3.78 -12.61 -16.12
C GLN A 79 -5.23 -12.58 -15.61
N ALA A 80 -5.55 -11.55 -14.83
CA ALA A 80 -6.89 -11.31 -14.34
C ALA A 80 -7.77 -10.83 -15.51
N THR A 81 -8.92 -11.46 -15.70
CA THR A 81 -9.98 -10.82 -16.51
C THR A 81 -10.46 -9.57 -15.77
N SER A 82 -11.02 -8.59 -16.48
CA SER A 82 -11.41 -7.28 -15.90
C SER A 82 -12.47 -7.35 -14.77
N LYS A 83 -13.02 -8.54 -14.51
CA LYS A 83 -13.98 -8.86 -13.45
C LYS A 83 -13.50 -9.95 -12.48
N ALA A 84 -12.25 -10.42 -12.60
CA ALA A 84 -11.73 -11.47 -11.74
C ALA A 84 -11.61 -10.96 -10.30
N ASP A 85 -12.17 -11.70 -9.37
CA ASP A 85 -11.98 -11.44 -7.94
C ASP A 85 -10.58 -11.90 -7.50
N VAL A 86 -9.99 -11.14 -6.57
CA VAL A 86 -8.64 -11.38 -6.05
C VAL A 86 -8.72 -11.52 -4.54
N THR A 87 -8.53 -12.74 -4.05
CA THR A 87 -8.72 -13.10 -2.64
C THR A 87 -7.50 -13.87 -2.14
N VAL A 88 -7.02 -13.51 -0.95
CA VAL A 88 -6.02 -14.32 -0.23
C VAL A 88 -6.76 -15.37 0.60
N GLN A 89 -6.40 -16.64 0.46
CA GLN A 89 -7.04 -17.77 1.12
C GLN A 89 -6.05 -18.45 2.08
N HIS A 90 -6.49 -18.67 3.32
CA HIS A 90 -5.78 -19.52 4.27
C HIS A 90 -6.27 -20.95 4.10
N THR A 91 -5.35 -21.87 3.86
CA THR A 91 -5.62 -23.30 3.64
C THR A 91 -4.82 -24.13 4.64
N LEU A 92 -5.12 -25.43 4.70
CA LEU A 92 -4.35 -26.36 5.55
C LEU A 92 -2.88 -26.50 5.11
N LEU A 93 -2.59 -26.25 3.83
CA LEU A 93 -1.25 -26.38 3.24
C LEU A 93 -0.48 -25.05 3.19
N GLY A 94 -1.03 -23.99 3.77
CA GLY A 94 -0.45 -22.65 3.76
C GLY A 94 -1.39 -21.61 3.13
N VAL A 95 -0.80 -20.59 2.48
CA VAL A 95 -1.55 -19.46 1.93
C VAL A 95 -1.60 -19.53 0.41
N GLU A 96 -2.78 -19.30 -0.16
CA GLU A 96 -2.99 -19.23 -1.61
C GLU A 96 -3.53 -17.86 -2.02
N LEU A 97 -3.08 -17.33 -3.16
CA LEU A 97 -3.69 -16.19 -3.83
C LEU A 97 -4.62 -16.70 -4.92
N LYS A 98 -5.92 -16.49 -4.77
CA LYS A 98 -6.94 -16.80 -5.78
C LYS A 98 -7.15 -15.58 -6.68
N VAL A 99 -7.01 -15.77 -7.99
CA VAL A 99 -7.26 -14.77 -9.04
C VAL A 99 -8.27 -15.37 -10.03
N GLY A 100 -9.54 -15.01 -9.86
CA GLY A 100 -10.64 -15.65 -10.59
C GLY A 100 -10.71 -17.16 -10.34
N HIS A 101 -10.49 -17.96 -11.39
CA HIS A 101 -10.46 -19.43 -11.30
C HIS A 101 -9.07 -20.02 -11.06
N ARG A 102 -8.02 -19.19 -11.07
CA ARG A 102 -6.63 -19.63 -10.88
C ARG A 102 -6.21 -19.40 -9.43
N ARG A 103 -5.30 -20.25 -8.95
CA ARG A 103 -4.72 -20.14 -7.62
C ARG A 103 -3.21 -20.19 -7.71
N LEU A 104 -2.55 -19.42 -6.87
CA LEU A 104 -1.10 -19.38 -6.71
C LEU A 104 -0.76 -19.77 -5.28
N SER A 105 0.00 -20.84 -5.11
CA SER A 105 0.60 -21.13 -3.81
C SER A 105 1.62 -20.05 -3.47
N CYS A 106 1.50 -19.46 -2.29
CA CYS A 106 2.40 -18.44 -1.79
C CYS A 106 3.16 -19.00 -0.57
N PRO A 107 4.46 -18.67 -0.41
CA PRO A 107 5.25 -19.18 0.70
C PRO A 107 4.77 -18.68 2.06
N ASP A 108 4.17 -17.49 2.10
CA ASP A 108 3.70 -16.83 3.32
C ASP A 108 2.59 -15.81 3.00
N LEU A 109 1.95 -15.30 4.06
CA LEU A 109 0.86 -14.32 3.96
C LEU A 109 1.31 -12.98 3.38
N ALA A 110 2.49 -12.48 3.74
CA ALA A 110 2.99 -11.21 3.25
C ALA A 110 3.21 -11.25 1.74
N THR A 111 3.76 -12.35 1.21
CA THR A 111 3.91 -12.56 -0.22
C THR A 111 2.55 -12.60 -0.92
N ALA A 112 1.55 -13.29 -0.37
CA ALA A 112 0.20 -13.32 -0.95
C ALA A 112 -0.46 -11.93 -0.98
N ARG A 113 -0.34 -11.17 0.11
CA ARG A 113 -0.80 -9.78 0.24
C ARG A 113 -0.13 -8.87 -0.78
N TYR A 114 1.20 -8.91 -0.85
CA TYR A 114 2.00 -8.21 -1.84
C TYR A 114 1.52 -8.46 -3.27
N LEU A 115 1.44 -9.73 -3.67
CA LEU A 115 1.01 -10.12 -5.02
C LEU A 115 -0.45 -9.75 -5.31
N SER A 116 -1.31 -9.72 -4.29
CA SER A 116 -2.73 -9.40 -4.45
C SER A 116 -2.97 -7.98 -4.98
N VAL A 117 -2.14 -7.00 -4.61
CA VAL A 117 -2.25 -5.63 -5.10
C VAL A 117 -2.01 -5.57 -6.61
N PHE A 118 -0.93 -6.22 -7.07
CA PHE A 118 -0.58 -6.27 -8.48
C PHE A 118 -1.56 -7.11 -9.32
N ALA A 119 -2.09 -8.19 -8.75
CA ALA A 119 -3.14 -8.97 -9.39
C ALA A 119 -4.43 -8.14 -9.56
N ARG A 120 -4.79 -7.29 -8.58
CA ARG A 120 -5.94 -6.36 -8.69
C ARG A 120 -5.72 -5.26 -9.73
N LEU A 121 -4.47 -4.81 -9.90
CA LEU A 121 -4.08 -3.92 -11.00
C LEU A 121 -4.16 -4.61 -12.36
N GLY A 122 -4.11 -5.95 -12.38
CA GLY A 122 -4.08 -6.74 -13.60
C GLY A 122 -2.69 -6.78 -14.26
N CYS A 123 -1.62 -6.63 -13.46
CA CYS A 123 -0.25 -6.81 -13.93
C CYS A 123 -0.01 -8.29 -14.28
N THR A 124 0.77 -8.56 -15.32
CA THR A 124 1.13 -9.92 -15.75
C THR A 124 2.43 -10.41 -15.13
N ALA A 125 3.37 -9.51 -14.83
CA ALA A 125 4.62 -9.82 -14.17
C ALA A 125 5.04 -8.67 -13.25
N VAL A 126 5.62 -9.00 -12.10
CA VAL A 126 6.10 -8.02 -11.12
C VAL A 126 7.39 -8.46 -10.45
N ALA A 127 8.18 -7.49 -10.02
CA ALA A 127 9.35 -7.71 -9.19
C ALA A 127 8.90 -8.15 -7.78
N VAL A 128 9.53 -9.19 -7.24
CA VAL A 128 9.33 -9.65 -5.85
C VAL A 128 10.69 -9.66 -5.15
N PRO A 129 10.85 -8.98 -4.00
CA PRO A 129 12.10 -9.00 -3.25
C PRO A 129 12.50 -10.42 -2.83
N TYR A 130 13.80 -10.73 -2.84
CA TYR A 130 14.33 -11.98 -2.29
C TYR A 130 14.32 -12.01 -0.76
N ASP A 131 14.48 -10.84 -0.14
CA ASP A 131 14.48 -10.71 1.30
C ASP A 131 13.03 -10.71 1.82
N ILE A 132 12.62 -11.84 2.41
CA ILE A 132 11.29 -12.05 2.96
C ILE A 132 10.92 -11.02 4.04
N THR A 133 11.90 -10.46 4.76
CA THR A 133 11.65 -9.46 5.82
C THR A 133 11.21 -8.12 5.24
N ARG A 134 11.55 -7.85 3.96
CA ARG A 134 11.14 -6.63 3.25
C ARG A 134 9.75 -6.76 2.64
N THR A 135 9.29 -7.97 2.33
CA THR A 135 8.00 -8.19 1.67
C THR A 135 6.82 -7.73 2.52
N SER A 136 6.85 -7.97 3.85
CA SER A 136 5.76 -7.56 4.76
C SER A 136 5.52 -6.05 4.81
N PRO A 137 6.52 -5.20 5.12
CA PRO A 137 6.28 -3.75 5.16
C PRO A 137 5.93 -3.18 3.79
N LEU A 138 6.48 -3.72 2.69
CA LEU A 138 6.10 -3.32 1.34
C LEU A 138 4.63 -3.68 1.03
N ALA A 139 4.16 -4.85 1.49
CA ALA A 139 2.76 -5.23 1.33
C ALA A 139 1.84 -4.26 2.08
N ASP A 140 2.18 -3.87 3.31
CA ASP A 140 1.40 -2.90 4.10
C ASP A 140 1.33 -1.53 3.41
N GLU A 141 2.44 -1.04 2.86
CA GLU A 141 2.52 0.23 2.16
C GLU A 141 1.71 0.22 0.85
N LEU A 142 1.85 -0.83 0.06
CA LEU A 142 1.09 -1.02 -1.19
C LEU A 142 -0.42 -1.16 -0.94
N GLU A 143 -0.84 -1.93 0.06
CA GLU A 143 -2.25 -2.06 0.41
C GLU A 143 -2.84 -0.75 0.91
N SER A 144 -2.09 -0.01 1.74
CA SER A 144 -2.50 1.30 2.23
C SER A 144 -2.65 2.31 1.08
N SER A 145 -1.71 2.31 0.13
CA SER A 145 -1.76 3.11 -1.09
C SER A 145 -2.98 2.76 -1.95
N TRP A 146 -3.20 1.47 -2.20
CA TRP A 146 -4.36 0.98 -2.96
C TRP A 146 -5.68 1.42 -2.32
N GLN A 147 -5.82 1.23 -1.00
CA GLN A 147 -7.03 1.61 -0.29
C GLN A 147 -7.24 3.12 -0.28
N ARG A 148 -6.17 3.90 -0.10
CA ARG A 148 -6.21 5.37 -0.19
C ARG A 148 -6.72 5.83 -1.56
N MET A 149 -6.22 5.23 -2.65
CA MET A 149 -6.72 5.51 -4.00
C MET A 149 -8.22 5.24 -4.12
N LEU A 150 -8.71 4.11 -3.61
CA LEU A 150 -10.14 3.78 -3.65
C LEU A 150 -10.98 4.79 -2.83
N LEU A 151 -10.52 5.17 -1.64
CA LEU A 151 -11.21 6.15 -0.80
C LEU A 151 -11.25 7.54 -1.45
N LEU A 152 -10.17 7.97 -2.10
CA LEU A 152 -10.13 9.24 -2.84
C LEU A 152 -11.11 9.23 -4.02
N ILE A 153 -11.21 8.11 -4.75
CA ILE A 153 -12.20 7.98 -5.83
C ILE A 153 -13.62 8.12 -5.27
N GLU A 154 -13.93 7.45 -4.17
CA GLU A 154 -15.26 7.52 -3.56
C GLU A 154 -15.57 8.91 -2.98
N HIS A 155 -14.57 9.59 -2.43
CA HIS A 155 -14.71 10.96 -1.91
C HIS A 155 -14.94 11.97 -3.03
N GLU A 156 -14.04 12.04 -4.02
CA GLU A 156 -14.09 13.08 -5.06
C GLU A 156 -15.21 12.85 -6.09
N ALA A 157 -15.57 11.59 -6.34
CA ALA A 157 -16.66 11.25 -7.27
C ALA A 157 -17.95 10.78 -6.55
N GLY A 158 -18.07 11.02 -5.24
CA GLY A 158 -19.22 10.56 -4.43
C GLY A 158 -20.57 11.11 -4.91
N ALA A 159 -20.60 12.36 -5.38
CA ALA A 159 -21.80 12.99 -5.95
C ALA A 159 -22.09 12.57 -7.41
N ARG A 160 -21.23 11.73 -8.02
CA ARG A 160 -21.33 11.30 -9.42
C ARG A 160 -21.97 9.92 -9.55
N SER A 161 -22.42 9.60 -10.75
CA SER A 161 -23.01 8.30 -11.05
C SER A 161 -22.01 7.15 -10.81
N ARG A 162 -22.54 5.97 -10.48
CA ARG A 162 -21.73 4.74 -10.31
C ARG A 162 -20.89 4.42 -11.55
N ALA A 163 -21.43 4.69 -12.74
CA ALA A 163 -20.73 4.48 -14.00
C ALA A 163 -19.51 5.41 -14.15
N PHE A 164 -19.63 6.67 -13.71
CA PHE A 164 -18.53 7.63 -13.71
C PHE A 164 -17.42 7.20 -12.74
N ARG A 165 -17.77 6.82 -11.50
CA ARG A 165 -16.82 6.26 -10.52
C ARG A 165 -16.07 5.03 -11.05
N ALA A 166 -16.81 4.10 -11.66
CA ALA A 166 -16.22 2.91 -12.26
C ALA A 166 -15.26 3.26 -13.42
N ARG A 167 -15.56 4.29 -14.22
CA ARG A 167 -14.68 4.77 -15.29
C ARG A 167 -13.38 5.36 -14.74
N VAL A 168 -13.47 6.24 -13.74
CA VAL A 168 -12.29 6.84 -13.08
C VAL A 168 -11.42 5.76 -12.45
N ARG A 169 -12.02 4.80 -11.73
CA ARG A 169 -11.29 3.66 -11.17
C ARG A 169 -10.56 2.84 -12.24
N ARG A 170 -11.23 2.49 -13.33
CA ARG A 170 -10.61 1.74 -14.44
C ARG A 170 -9.45 2.51 -15.06
N LEU A 171 -9.60 3.82 -15.23
CA LEU A 171 -8.58 4.68 -15.78
C LEU A 171 -7.34 4.73 -14.89
N LEU A 172 -7.50 5.00 -13.59
CA LEU A 172 -6.41 5.00 -12.61
C LEU A 172 -5.70 3.65 -12.53
N VAL A 173 -6.47 2.55 -12.46
CA VAL A 173 -5.91 1.19 -12.48
C VAL A 173 -5.12 0.93 -13.76
N SER A 174 -5.65 1.35 -14.92
CA SER A 174 -4.96 1.18 -16.20
C SER A 174 -3.68 2.01 -16.31
N ARG A 175 -3.67 3.25 -15.79
CA ARG A 175 -2.47 4.10 -15.72
C ARG A 175 -1.41 3.47 -14.82
N ALA A 176 -1.79 3.10 -13.59
CA ALA A 176 -0.90 2.46 -12.64
C ALA A 176 -0.29 1.17 -13.21
N ARG A 177 -1.12 0.30 -13.79
CA ARG A 177 -0.65 -0.92 -14.47
C ARG A 177 0.34 -0.59 -15.58
N GLY A 178 0.00 0.35 -16.46
CA GLY A 178 0.85 0.74 -17.59
C GLY A 178 2.23 1.23 -17.14
N GLU A 179 2.29 2.06 -16.10
CA GLU A 179 3.57 2.52 -15.54
C GLU A 179 4.38 1.39 -14.89
N ILE A 180 3.73 0.46 -14.18
CA ILE A 180 4.41 -0.70 -13.57
C ILE A 180 4.95 -1.63 -14.66
N GLU A 181 4.17 -1.89 -15.70
CA GLU A 181 4.59 -2.70 -16.85
C GLU A 181 5.76 -2.05 -17.59
N GLN A 182 5.73 -0.72 -17.77
CA GLN A 182 6.84 0.04 -18.37
C GLN A 182 8.11 0.01 -17.50
N ALA A 183 7.97 0.07 -16.17
CA ALA A 183 9.09 -0.06 -15.25
C ALA A 183 9.68 -1.48 -15.24
N GLY A 184 8.90 -2.47 -15.65
CA GLY A 184 9.31 -3.86 -15.81
C GLY A 184 9.29 -4.66 -14.50
N ALA A 185 9.43 -5.98 -14.62
CA ALA A 185 9.40 -6.92 -13.49
C ALA A 185 10.74 -7.02 -12.73
N GLY A 186 11.62 -6.03 -12.89
CA GLY A 186 12.98 -6.01 -12.32
C GLY A 186 14.03 -6.69 -13.19
N THR A 187 15.28 -6.71 -12.70
CA THR A 187 16.42 -7.31 -13.40
C THR A 187 16.31 -8.83 -13.39
N VAL A 188 16.54 -9.47 -14.55
CA VAL A 188 16.48 -10.94 -14.70
C VAL A 188 17.55 -11.65 -13.86
N ILE A 189 18.67 -10.98 -13.56
CA ILE A 189 19.79 -11.53 -12.80
C ILE A 189 20.13 -10.58 -11.65
N PRO A 190 20.02 -11.01 -10.38
CA PRO A 190 20.39 -10.17 -9.26
C PRO A 190 21.90 -9.97 -9.23
N GLN A 191 22.35 -8.70 -9.15
CA GLN A 191 23.76 -8.39 -8.95
C GLN A 191 24.23 -8.96 -7.61
N PHE A 192 25.11 -9.97 -7.67
CA PHE A 192 25.78 -10.53 -6.50
C PHE A 192 26.96 -9.63 -6.12
N ASN A 193 26.66 -8.47 -5.51
CA ASN A 193 27.68 -7.61 -4.92
C ASN A 193 28.09 -8.11 -3.53
N GLN A 194 28.31 -9.41 -3.38
CA GLN A 194 28.91 -9.95 -2.16
C GLN A 194 30.42 -9.99 -2.35
N ASN A 195 31.10 -9.00 -1.76
CA ASN A 195 32.52 -9.09 -1.49
C ASN A 195 32.70 -10.17 -0.40
N THR A 196 32.76 -11.43 -0.81
CA THR A 196 32.98 -12.55 0.09
C THR A 196 34.38 -12.39 0.67
N LYS A 197 34.48 -11.83 1.89
CA LYS A 197 35.70 -11.85 2.69
C LYS A 197 36.05 -13.31 2.95
N GLN A 198 36.86 -13.90 2.07
CA GLN A 198 37.45 -15.21 2.30
C GLN A 198 38.26 -15.12 3.58
N ARG A 199 37.87 -15.91 4.58
CA ARG A 199 38.60 -15.99 5.84
C ARG A 199 39.98 -16.55 5.51
N SER A 200 41.04 -15.74 5.64
CA SER A 200 42.41 -16.18 5.37
C SER A 200 42.70 -17.41 6.23
N ARG A 201 43.02 -18.52 5.57
CA ARG A 201 43.41 -19.77 6.22
C ARG A 201 44.66 -19.49 7.04
N ARG A 202 44.55 -19.53 8.37
CA ARG A 202 45.67 -19.41 9.29
C ARG A 202 46.51 -20.68 9.14
N THR A 203 47.63 -20.58 8.42
CA THR A 203 48.75 -21.54 8.47
C THR A 203 49.49 -21.40 9.78
#